data_AF-A0A7X7DUV9-F1
#
_entry.id   AF-A0A7X7DUV9-F1
#
_cell.length_a   1.000
_cell.length_b   1.000
_cell.length_c   1.000
_cell.angle_alpha   90.00
_cell.angle_beta   90.00
_cell.angle_gamma   90.00
#
_symmetry.space_group_name_H-M   'P 1'
#
loop_
_entity.id
_entity.type
_entity.pdbx_description
1 polymer ?
#
loop_
_entity_poly.entity_id
_entity_poly.type
_entity_poly.pdbx_seq_one_letter_code
_entity_poly.pdbx_strand_id
1 'polypeptide(L)'
;MSVEAAAAFYDRLENDLALMGKLKELGDKERLVLYVKDELGYDFSREEMRKVLFERNPELSEEELQSVVGGAGGNGGSDGLSVANVIVTAGL
;
A
#
# COMPACT_ATOMS: atom_id res chain seq x y z
N MET A 1 1.28 -10.12 13.56
CA MET A 1 0.88 -9.45 12.32
C MET A 1 0.93 -10.51 11.22
N SER A 2 -0.08 -10.53 10.33
CA SER A 2 -0.29 -11.57 9.32
C SER A 2 -0.27 -10.99 7.91
N VAL A 3 0.48 -11.63 7.01
CA VAL A 3 0.54 -11.30 5.57
C VAL A 3 -0.84 -11.31 4.91
N GLU A 4 -1.77 -12.11 5.44
CA GLU A 4 -3.17 -12.18 5.00
C GLU A 4 -3.90 -10.84 5.14
N ALA A 5 -3.63 -10.07 6.20
CA ALA A 5 -4.24 -8.75 6.40
C ALA A 5 -3.75 -7.75 5.33
N ALA A 6 -2.46 -7.78 5.03
CA ALA A 6 -1.89 -6.98 3.94
C ALA A 6 -2.44 -7.40 2.57
N ALA A 7 -2.62 -8.70 2.33
CA ALA A 7 -3.15 -9.23 1.08
C ALA A 7 -4.62 -8.82 0.87
N ALA A 8 -5.43 -8.94 1.92
CA ALA A 8 -6.82 -8.52 1.91
C ALA A 8 -6.97 -7.00 1.73
N PHE A 9 -6.10 -6.20 2.38
CA PHE A 9 -6.08 -4.77 2.18
C PHE A 9 -5.70 -4.38 0.75
N TYR A 10 -4.66 -5.00 0.18
CA TYR A 10 -4.24 -4.73 -1.20
C TYR A 10 -5.33 -5.10 -2.22
N ASP A 11 -5.93 -6.28 -2.08
CA ASP A 11 -7.03 -6.73 -2.94
C ASP A 11 -8.23 -5.77 -2.86
N ARG A 12 -8.56 -5.32 -1.65
CA ARG A 12 -9.59 -4.30 -1.45
C ARG A 12 -9.19 -2.96 -2.06
N LEU A 13 -7.94 -2.54 -1.94
CA LEU A 13 -7.45 -1.28 -2.51
C LEU A 13 -7.53 -1.27 -4.04
N GLU A 14 -7.25 -2.40 -4.69
CA GLU A 14 -7.36 -2.54 -6.14
C GLU A 14 -8.81 -2.57 -6.63
N ASN A 15 -9.70 -3.22 -5.88
CA ASN A 15 -11.10 -3.36 -6.26
C ASN A 15 -11.98 -2.17 -5.81
N ASP A 16 -11.58 -1.44 -4.76
CA ASP A 16 -12.34 -0.36 -4.13
C ASP A 16 -11.73 1.01 -4.48
N LEU A 17 -12.16 1.55 -5.62
CA LEU A 17 -11.72 2.85 -6.11
C LEU A 17 -12.07 4.00 -5.14
N ALA A 18 -13.13 3.84 -4.34
CA ALA A 18 -13.51 4.84 -3.34
C ALA A 18 -12.52 4.84 -2.17
N LEU A 19 -12.09 3.65 -1.74
CA LEU A 19 -11.03 3.49 -0.75
C LEU A 19 -9.73 4.12 -1.24
N MET A 20 -9.31 3.80 -2.46
CA MET A 20 -8.14 4.40 -3.11
C MET A 20 -8.22 5.93 -3.14
N GLY A 21 -9.37 6.47 -3.57
CA GLY A 21 -9.61 7.91 -3.59
C GLY A 21 -9.47 8.54 -2.20
N LYS A 22 -10.08 7.92 -1.18
CA LYS A 22 -10.03 8.40 0.21
C LYS A 22 -8.61 8.37 0.79
N LEU A 23 -7.85 7.31 0.51
CA LEU A 23 -6.44 7.22 0.94
C LEU A 23 -5.56 8.28 0.23
N LYS A 24 -5.81 8.52 -1.06
CA LYS A 24 -5.14 9.58 -1.81
C LYS A 24 -5.50 10.97 -1.30
N GLU A 25 -6.76 11.20 -0.93
CA GLU A 25 -7.22 12.45 -0.32
C GLU A 25 -6.68 12.66 1.10
N LEU A 26 -6.55 11.59 1.88
CA LEU A 26 -5.95 11.65 3.21
C LEU A 26 -4.54 12.21 3.10
N GLY A 27 -3.73 11.72 2.14
CA GLY A 27 -2.41 12.26 1.76
C GLY A 27 -1.35 12.31 2.86
N ASP A 28 -1.74 11.96 4.09
CA ASP A 28 -1.04 12.21 5.33
C ASP A 28 -0.75 10.88 6.00
N LYS A 29 0.54 10.62 6.25
CA LYS A 29 1.05 9.32 6.67
C LYS A 29 0.38 8.82 7.95
N GLU A 30 0.26 9.69 8.95
CA GLU A 30 -0.33 9.32 10.24
C GLU A 30 -1.82 8.98 10.10
N ARG A 31 -2.54 9.75 9.27
CA ARG A 31 -3.97 9.51 9.02
C ARG A 31 -4.21 8.23 8.25
N LEU A 32 -3.33 7.89 7.31
CA LEU A 32 -3.39 6.64 6.57
C LEU A 32 -3.20 5.43 7.47
N VAL A 33 -2.22 5.49 8.38
CA VAL A 33 -2.00 4.41 9.35
C VAL A 33 -3.21 4.25 10.26
N LEU A 34 -3.72 5.36 10.80
CA LEU A 34 -4.95 5.33 11.61
C LEU A 34 -6.13 4.81 10.81
N TYR A 35 -6.28 5.19 9.55
CA TYR A 35 -7.37 4.73 8.71
C TYR A 35 -7.33 3.21 8.47
N VAL A 36 -6.15 2.70 8.09
CA VAL A 36 -5.99 1.28 7.78
C VAL A 36 -6.13 0.42 9.04
N LYS A 37 -5.62 0.89 10.18
CA LYS A 37 -5.69 0.13 11.45
C LYS A 37 -7.02 0.29 12.19
N ASP A 38 -7.56 1.49 12.26
CA ASP A 38 -8.72 1.86 13.08
C ASP A 38 -10.04 1.80 12.30
N GLU A 39 -10.10 2.35 11.07
CA GLU A 39 -11.32 2.27 10.22
C GLU A 39 -11.43 0.91 9.53
N LEU A 40 -10.35 0.41 8.93
CA LEU A 40 -10.39 -0.84 8.17
C LEU A 40 -10.07 -2.09 8.99
N GLY A 41 -9.46 -1.93 10.18
CA GLY A 41 -9.11 -3.04 11.05
C GLY A 41 -7.94 -3.89 10.57
N TYR A 42 -7.14 -3.41 9.62
CA TYR A 42 -5.98 -4.14 9.11
C TYR A 42 -4.73 -3.76 9.92
N ASP A 43 -4.12 -4.76 10.56
CA ASP A 43 -2.86 -4.64 11.29
C ASP A 43 -1.79 -5.47 10.58
N PHE A 44 -1.01 -4.81 9.73
CA PHE A 44 0.12 -5.41 9.02
C PHE A 44 1.35 -4.51 9.13
N SER A 45 2.52 -5.11 8.90
CA SER A 45 3.80 -4.41 8.84
C SER A 45 4.26 -4.16 7.41
N ARG A 46 5.20 -3.23 7.28
CA ARG A 46 5.83 -2.83 6.00
C ARG A 46 6.33 -4.00 5.18
N GLU A 47 6.95 -4.95 5.87
CA GLU A 47 7.50 -6.15 5.26
C GLU A 47 6.41 -7.08 4.70
N GLU A 48 5.23 -7.11 5.32
CA GLU A 48 4.10 -7.94 4.90
C GLU A 48 3.42 -7.32 3.67
N MET A 49 3.16 -6.02 3.69
CA MET A 49 2.66 -5.32 2.50
C MET A 49 3.65 -5.41 1.34
N ARG A 50 4.97 -5.30 1.60
CA ARG A 50 5.99 -5.51 0.57
C ARG A 50 5.93 -6.92 -0.03
N LYS A 51 5.75 -7.96 0.79
CA LYS A 51 5.62 -9.35 0.31
C LYS A 51 4.38 -9.51 -0.57
N VAL A 52 3.26 -8.94 -0.16
CA VAL A 52 2.01 -8.97 -0.94
C VAL A 52 2.16 -8.26 -2.28
N LEU A 53 2.78 -7.08 -2.30
CA LEU A 53 3.06 -6.35 -3.53
C LEU A 53 3.91 -7.19 -4.49
N PHE A 54 4.93 -7.87 -3.97
CA PHE A 54 5.80 -8.78 -4.74
C PHE A 54 5.03 -10.00 -5.27
N GLU A 55 4.21 -10.65 -4.44
CA GLU A 55 3.43 -11.82 -4.86
C GLU A 55 2.32 -11.47 -5.86
N ARG A 56 1.69 -10.30 -5.72
CA ARG A 56 0.57 -9.87 -6.57
C ARG A 56 1.03 -9.19 -7.86
N ASN A 57 2.19 -8.55 -7.85
CA ASN A 57 2.77 -7.89 -9.02
C ASN A 57 4.17 -8.46 -9.29
N PRO A 58 4.27 -9.71 -9.78
CA PRO A 58 5.55 -10.29 -10.17
C PRO A 58 6.20 -9.55 -11.35
N GLU A 59 5.45 -8.68 -12.02
CA GLU A 59 5.89 -7.81 -13.11
C GLU A 59 6.68 -6.59 -12.61
N LEU A 60 6.57 -6.26 -11.32
CA LEU A 60 7.41 -5.24 -10.69
C LEU A 60 8.76 -5.86 -10.37
N SER A 61 9.80 -5.42 -11.09
CA SER A 61 11.18 -5.74 -10.72
C SER A 61 11.49 -5.27 -9.31
N GLU A 62 12.42 -5.96 -8.63
CA GLU A 62 12.89 -5.60 -7.28
C GLU A 62 13.29 -4.11 -7.17
N GLU A 63 13.82 -3.53 -8.25
CA GLU A 63 14.18 -2.10 -8.35
C GLU A 63 12.96 -1.16 -8.30
N GLU A 64 11.88 -1.48 -9.02
CA GLU A 64 10.64 -0.70 -8.99
C GLU A 64 9.96 -0.84 -7.63
N LEU A 65 10.03 -2.02 -7.04
CA LEU A 65 9.59 -2.31 -5.67
C LEU A 65 10.39 -1.54 -4.61
N GLN A 66 11.70 -1.44 -4.79
CA GLN A 66 12.56 -0.66 -3.92
C GLN A 66 12.29 0.84 -4.08
N SER A 67 11.89 1.28 -5.27
CA SER A 67 11.47 2.65 -5.55
C SER A 67 10.13 3.01 -4.88
N VAL A 68 9.15 2.09 -4.90
CA VAL A 68 7.87 2.21 -4.14
C VAL A 68 8.02 1.98 -2.64
N VAL A 69 9.17 1.54 -2.14
CA VAL A 69 9.50 1.53 -0.70
C VAL A 69 10.37 2.74 -0.31
N GLY A 70 11.17 3.22 -1.27
CA GLY A 70 12.21 4.24 -1.11
C GLY A 70 11.74 5.67 -1.36
N GLY A 71 10.54 5.89 -1.90
CA GLY A 71 9.96 7.23 -2.05
C GLY A 71 10.45 8.01 -3.26
N ALA A 72 11.07 7.36 -4.25
CA ALA A 72 11.43 7.99 -5.52
C ALA A 72 10.26 7.82 -6.50
N GLY A 73 9.38 8.82 -6.58
CA GLY A 73 8.21 8.82 -7.45
C GLY A 73 8.57 8.59 -8.93
N GLY A 74 8.38 7.36 -9.40
CA GLY A 74 8.32 7.02 -10.81
C GLY A 74 6.94 7.42 -11.37
N ASN A 75 6.92 8.45 -12.20
CA ASN A 75 5.75 8.83 -13.00
C ASN A 75 5.47 7.72 -14.02
N GLY A 76 4.55 6.79 -13.73
CA GLY A 76 4.16 5.80 -14.75
C GLY A 76 3.29 4.60 -14.33
N GLY A 77 3.08 4.33 -13.05
CA GLY A 77 2.33 3.15 -12.58
C GLY A 77 0.93 3.48 -12.05
N SER A 78 -0.03 2.61 -12.34
CA SER A 78 -1.41 2.55 -11.85
C SER A 78 -1.62 3.11 -10.43
N ASP A 79 -2.71 3.87 -10.24
CA ASP A 79 -3.04 4.66 -9.03
C ASP A 79 -2.93 3.84 -7.71
N GLY A 80 -3.10 2.51 -7.78
CA GLY A 80 -3.04 1.58 -6.64
C GLY A 80 -1.65 1.43 -6.05
N LEU A 81 -0.64 1.45 -6.90
CA LEU A 81 0.74 1.30 -6.48
C LEU A 81 1.25 2.55 -5.76
N SER A 82 0.77 3.72 -6.16
CA SER A 82 1.09 4.99 -5.51
C SER A 82 0.51 5.06 -4.09
N VAL A 83 -0.74 4.62 -3.90
CA VAL A 83 -1.37 4.61 -2.57
C VAL A 83 -0.73 3.56 -1.66
N ALA A 84 -0.45 2.37 -2.17
CA ALA A 84 0.25 1.33 -1.42
C ALA A 84 1.64 1.81 -0.95
N ASN A 85 2.39 2.53 -1.79
CA ASN A 85 3.66 3.17 -1.43
C ASN A 85 3.51 4.16 -0.27
N VAL A 86 2.50 5.05 -0.30
CA VAL A 86 2.29 6.01 0.80
C VAL A 86 2.02 5.28 2.12
N ILE A 87 1.25 4.20 2.10
CA ILE A 87 0.95 3.38 3.28
C ILE A 87 2.21 2.70 3.81
N VAL A 88 2.99 2.10 2.91
CA VAL A 88 4.27 1.46 3.22
C VAL A 88 5.27 2.48 3.79
N THR A 89 5.32 3.70 3.25
CA THR A 89 6.20 4.77 3.74
C THR A 89 5.67 5.51 4.97
N ALA A 90 4.43 5.23 5.37
CA ALA A 90 3.84 5.70 6.62
C ALA A 90 4.17 4.78 7.82
N GLY A 91 4.78 3.62 7.57
CA GLY A 91 5.20 2.68 8.62
C GLY A 91 4.27 1.47 8.79
N LEU A 92 3.31 1.30 7.89
CA LEU A 92 2.61 0.05 7.64
C LEU A 92 3.31 -0.77 6.57
#